data_AF-A0A5E4JKT1-F1
#
_entry.id   AF-A0A5E4JKT1-F1
#
_cell.length_a   1.000
_cell.length_b   1.000
_cell.length_c   1.000
_cell.angle_alpha   90.00
_cell.angle_beta   90.00
_cell.angle_gamma   90.00
#
_symmetry.space_group_name_H-M   'P 1'
#
loop_
_entity.id
_entity.type
_entity.pdbx_description
1 polymer ?
#
loop_
_entity_poly.entity_id
_entity_poly.type
_entity_poly.pdbx_seq_one_letter_code
_entity_poly.pdbx_strand_id
1 'polypeptide(L)'
;MNSIEKLKQEHEEIERELIELEAIMEDEAVNYSNLLHVIKSLHELWDKHEQREERIFPILKNEKIIIPVKTMLFEHRELNVHKEAINKAIMSGSEFELKDALNKHGKIIIEKLRKHINYEDEILYRITLEIFTPKELDALEEEETE
;
A
#
# COMPACT_ATOMS: atom_id res chain seq x y z
N MET A 1 4.93 6.62 18.31
CA MET A 1 4.88 7.19 16.95
C MET A 1 3.43 7.05 16.57
N ASN A 2 2.73 8.16 16.43
CA ASN A 2 1.27 8.12 16.37
C ASN A 2 0.79 7.40 15.10
N SER A 3 -0.48 7.01 15.06
CA SER A 3 -0.99 6.20 13.94
C SER A 3 -0.93 6.89 12.57
N ILE A 4 -0.95 8.23 12.52
CA ILE A 4 -0.75 8.98 11.27
C ILE A 4 0.72 8.95 10.84
N GLU A 5 1.66 9.10 11.77
CA GLU A 5 3.09 8.94 11.51
C GLU A 5 3.42 7.51 11.06
N LYS A 6 2.74 6.49 11.60
CA LYS A 6 2.84 5.09 11.15
C LYS A 6 2.35 4.93 9.71
N LEU A 7 1.21 5.51 9.33
CA LEU A 7 0.73 5.49 7.94
C LEU A 7 1.75 6.12 6.98
N LYS A 8 2.30 7.29 7.35
CA LYS A 8 3.33 7.95 6.52
C LYS A 8 4.59 7.10 6.37
N GLN A 9 5.04 6.44 7.43
CA GLN A 9 6.16 5.51 7.34
C GLN A 9 5.83 4.33 6.41
N GLU A 10 4.63 3.77 6.50
CA GLU A 10 4.17 2.69 5.62
C GLU A 10 4.16 3.14 4.15
N HIS A 11 3.74 4.37 3.85
CA HIS A 11 3.82 4.95 2.50
C HIS A 11 5.27 4.98 1.98
N GLU A 12 6.22 5.43 2.80
CA GLU A 12 7.64 5.44 2.42
C GLU A 12 8.20 4.04 2.19
N GLU A 13 7.79 3.06 3.00
CA GLU A 13 8.20 1.66 2.86
C GLU A 13 7.63 1.05 1.57
N ILE A 14 6.35 1.28 1.28
CA ILE A 14 5.71 0.84 0.04
C ILE A 14 6.41 1.48 -1.16
N GLU A 15 6.65 2.79 -1.16
CA GLU A 15 7.27 3.49 -2.29
C GLU A 15 8.68 2.95 -2.59
N ARG A 16 9.47 2.58 -1.57
CA ARG A 16 10.78 1.94 -1.79
C ARG A 16 10.64 0.63 -2.56
N GLU A 17 9.71 -0.22 -2.17
CA GLU A 17 9.48 -1.49 -2.86
C GLU A 17 8.89 -1.29 -4.26
N LEU A 18 8.11 -0.24 -4.51
CA LEU A 18 7.63 0.12 -5.84
C LEU A 18 8.76 0.55 -6.77
N ILE A 19 9.72 1.34 -6.26
CA ILE A 19 10.93 1.73 -7.01
C ILE A 19 11.75 0.49 -7.39
N GLU A 20 11.92 -0.45 -6.45
CA GLU A 20 12.63 -1.70 -6.74
C GLU A 20 11.87 -2.57 -7.75
N LEU A 21 10.54 -2.63 -7.66
CA LEU A 21 9.72 -3.33 -8.65
C LEU A 21 9.87 -2.71 -10.05
N GLU A 22 9.86 -1.39 -10.17
CA GLU A 22 10.12 -0.68 -11.42
C GLU A 22 11.51 -1.03 -11.97
N ALA A 23 12.55 -0.98 -11.14
CA ALA A 23 13.91 -1.30 -11.55
C ALA A 23 14.02 -2.76 -12.08
N ILE A 24 13.38 -3.71 -11.41
CA ILE A 24 13.32 -5.12 -11.87
C ILE A 24 12.62 -5.23 -13.23
N MET A 25 11.57 -4.43 -13.45
CA MET A 25 10.79 -4.45 -14.69
C MET A 25 11.52 -3.81 -15.88
N GLU A 26 12.46 -2.91 -15.63
CA GLU A 26 13.28 -2.24 -16.64
C GLU A 26 14.53 -3.05 -17.02
N ASP A 27 14.94 -4.02 -16.20
CA ASP A 27 16.10 -4.87 -16.45
C ASP A 27 15.86 -5.86 -17.62
N GLU A 28 16.94 -6.18 -18.35
CA GLU A 28 16.92 -7.10 -19.49
C GLU A 28 16.65 -8.54 -19.03
N ALA A 29 17.18 -8.91 -17.85
CA ALA A 29 16.99 -10.20 -17.22
C ALA A 29 16.31 -10.05 -15.85
N VAL A 30 15.29 -10.87 -15.59
CA VAL A 30 14.57 -10.80 -14.31
C VAL A 30 15.41 -11.43 -13.20
N ASN A 31 15.79 -10.64 -12.20
CA ASN A 31 16.33 -11.16 -10.96
C ASN A 31 15.20 -11.77 -10.11
N TYR A 32 14.94 -13.06 -10.30
CA TYR A 32 13.87 -13.79 -9.62
C TYR A 32 13.95 -13.71 -8.09
N SER A 33 15.15 -13.76 -7.51
CA SER A 33 15.30 -13.69 -6.05
C SER A 33 14.89 -12.32 -5.54
N ASN A 34 15.28 -11.25 -6.24
CA ASN A 34 14.88 -9.89 -5.88
C ASN A 34 13.38 -9.69 -6.07
N LEU A 35 12.83 -10.17 -7.19
CA LEU A 35 11.40 -10.07 -7.46
C LEU A 35 10.54 -10.77 -6.40
N LEU A 36 10.90 -12.00 -6.03
CA LEU A 36 10.20 -12.74 -4.99
C LEU A 36 10.22 -11.99 -3.65
N HIS A 37 11.35 -11.36 -3.33
CA HIS A 37 11.48 -10.55 -2.13
C HIS A 37 10.56 -9.33 -2.19
N VAL A 38 10.67 -8.52 -3.25
CA VAL A 38 9.88 -7.29 -3.44
C VAL A 38 8.38 -7.57 -3.44
N ILE A 39 7.91 -8.58 -4.18
CA ILE A 39 6.49 -8.93 -4.22
C ILE A 39 5.99 -9.36 -2.84
N LYS A 40 6.79 -10.15 -2.10
CA LYS A 40 6.44 -10.55 -0.74
C LYS A 40 6.38 -9.35 0.21
N SER A 41 7.39 -8.47 0.17
CA SER A 41 7.44 -7.26 0.99
C SER A 41 6.25 -6.34 0.70
N LEU A 42 5.95 -6.08 -0.58
CA LEU A 42 4.78 -5.29 -0.97
C LEU A 42 3.48 -5.87 -0.47
N HIS A 43 3.32 -7.20 -0.49
CA HIS A 43 2.12 -7.84 0.04
C HIS A 43 1.99 -7.61 1.55
N GLU A 44 3.04 -7.89 2.31
CA GLU A 44 3.02 -7.75 3.76
C GLU A 44 2.82 -6.29 4.19
N LEU A 45 3.49 -5.35 3.53
CA LEU A 45 3.35 -3.91 3.78
C LEU A 45 1.94 -3.43 3.45
N TRP A 46 1.42 -3.78 2.29
CA TRP A 46 0.09 -3.36 1.86
C TRP A 46 -1.01 -3.93 2.76
N ASP A 47 -0.98 -5.22 3.06
CA ASP A 47 -2.00 -5.85 3.90
C ASP A 47 -2.01 -5.26 5.31
N LYS A 48 -0.84 -4.89 5.83
CA LYS A 48 -0.71 -4.17 7.10
C LYS A 48 -1.28 -2.75 7.01
N HIS A 49 -1.00 -2.05 5.92
CA HIS A 49 -1.47 -0.70 5.65
C HIS A 49 -3.01 -0.65 5.58
N GLU A 50 -3.63 -1.54 4.80
CA GLU A 50 -5.09 -1.65 4.69
C GLU A 50 -5.75 -1.88 6.07
N GLN A 51 -5.17 -2.77 6.89
CA GLN A 51 -5.69 -3.06 8.24
C GLN A 51 -5.61 -1.83 9.16
N ARG A 52 -4.58 -0.99 9.01
CA ARG A 52 -4.41 0.24 9.78
C ARG A 52 -5.42 1.29 9.33
N GLU A 53 -5.59 1.48 8.03
CA GLU A 53 -6.61 2.35 7.46
C GLU A 53 -8.03 1.99 7.94
N GLU A 54 -8.40 0.71 7.91
CA GLU A 54 -9.71 0.24 8.35
C GLU A 54 -10.02 0.61 9.81
N ARG A 55 -8.99 0.69 10.67
CA ARG A 55 -9.12 1.13 12.07
C ARG A 55 -9.20 2.65 12.20
N ILE A 56 -8.52 3.39 11.33
CA ILE A 56 -8.44 4.86 11.38
C ILE A 56 -9.68 5.51 10.74
N PHE A 57 -10.25 4.93 9.69
CA PHE A 57 -11.39 5.51 8.97
C PHE A 57 -12.61 5.83 9.84
N PRO A 58 -13.05 4.97 10.79
CA PRO A 58 -14.13 5.31 11.72
C PRO A 58 -13.84 6.58 12.55
N ILE A 59 -12.58 6.77 12.93
CA ILE A 59 -12.14 7.88 13.79
C ILE A 59 -12.12 9.17 12.99
N LEU A 60 -11.57 9.14 11.77
CA LEU A 60 -11.62 10.28 10.84
C LEU A 60 -13.06 10.69 10.51
N LYS A 61 -13.97 9.72 10.37
CA LYS A 61 -15.39 9.99 10.17
C LYS A 61 -16.04 10.68 11.38
N ASN A 62 -15.69 10.29 12.61
CA ASN A 62 -16.19 10.93 13.82
C ASN A 62 -15.75 12.39 13.93
N GLU A 63 -14.53 12.69 13.46
CA GLU A 63 -13.98 14.04 13.32
C GLU A 63 -14.52 14.82 12.11
N LYS A 64 -15.55 14.29 11.43
CA LYS A 64 -16.18 14.87 10.23
C LYS A 64 -15.23 15.05 9.05
N ILE A 65 -14.11 14.32 9.05
CA ILE A 65 -13.20 14.25 7.91
C ILE A 65 -13.80 13.24 6.91
N ILE A 66 -14.15 13.72 5.73
CA ILE A 66 -14.80 12.91 4.70
C ILE A 66 -13.72 12.25 3.84
N ILE A 67 -13.61 10.94 3.97
CA ILE A 67 -12.75 10.09 3.13
C ILE A 67 -13.65 9.18 2.30
N PRO A 68 -13.34 8.94 1.02
CA PRO A 68 -14.09 8.03 0.17
C PRO A 68 -13.76 6.56 0.51
N VAL A 69 -14.04 6.13 1.74
CA VAL A 69 -13.73 4.78 2.27
C VAL A 69 -14.19 3.67 1.33
N LYS A 70 -15.37 3.81 0.70
CA LYS A 70 -15.87 2.81 -0.26
C LYS A 70 -14.99 2.67 -1.51
N THR A 71 -14.40 3.77 -1.97
CA THR A 71 -13.48 3.77 -3.10
C THR A 71 -12.15 3.13 -2.68
N MET A 72 -11.61 3.48 -1.51
CA MET A 72 -10.38 2.88 -0.98
C MET A 72 -10.50 1.36 -0.84
N LEU A 73 -11.56 0.87 -0.17
CA LEU A 73 -11.83 -0.57 -0.04
C LEU A 73 -12.04 -1.30 -1.37
N PHE A 74 -12.46 -0.59 -2.42
CA PHE A 74 -12.55 -1.17 -3.76
C PHE A 74 -11.17 -1.30 -4.40
N GLU A 75 -10.32 -0.28 -4.26
CA GLU A 75 -8.93 -0.28 -4.74
C GLU A 75 -8.13 -1.43 -4.11
N HIS A 76 -8.32 -1.67 -2.80
CA HIS A 76 -7.74 -2.79 -2.05
C HIS A 76 -8.01 -4.15 -2.72
N ARG A 77 -9.28 -4.39 -3.05
CA ARG A 77 -9.71 -5.63 -3.72
C ARG A 77 -9.18 -5.75 -5.14
N GLU A 78 -9.10 -4.64 -5.87
CA GLU A 78 -8.62 -4.63 -7.24
C GLU A 78 -7.13 -4.96 -7.31
N LEU A 79 -6.34 -4.43 -6.38
CA LEU A 79 -4.91 -4.75 -6.27
C LEU A 79 -4.67 -6.24 -6.03
N ASN A 80 -5.51 -6.91 -5.25
CA ASN A 80 -5.42 -8.36 -5.03
C ASN A 80 -5.53 -9.18 -6.32
N VAL A 81 -6.31 -8.73 -7.31
CA VAL A 81 -6.40 -9.42 -8.61
C VAL A 81 -5.07 -9.36 -9.36
N HIS A 82 -4.37 -8.23 -9.29
CA HIS A 82 -3.07 -8.03 -9.94
C HIS A 82 -1.95 -8.80 -9.22
N LYS A 83 -1.96 -8.77 -7.88
CA LYS A 83 -1.07 -9.58 -7.03
C LYS A 83 -1.14 -11.07 -7.39
N GLU A 84 -2.36 -11.61 -7.45
CA GLU A 84 -2.60 -13.01 -7.80
C GLU A 84 -2.12 -13.38 -9.21
N ALA A 85 -2.25 -12.46 -10.18
CA ALA A 85 -1.77 -12.69 -11.53
C ALA A 85 -0.24 -12.78 -11.59
N ILE A 86 0.47 -11.91 -10.87
CA ILE A 86 1.94 -11.96 -10.77
C ILE A 86 2.39 -13.24 -10.07
N ASN A 87 1.76 -13.61 -8.95
CA ASN A 87 2.08 -14.85 -8.23
C ASN A 87 1.89 -16.10 -9.11
N LYS A 88 0.83 -16.16 -9.91
CA LYS A 88 0.62 -17.26 -10.85
C LYS A 88 1.72 -17.34 -11.90
N ALA A 89 2.16 -16.20 -12.42
CA ALA A 89 3.25 -16.15 -13.40
C ALA A 89 4.61 -16.52 -12.79
N ILE A 90 4.85 -16.16 -11.52
CA ILE A 90 6.02 -16.62 -10.76
C ILE A 90 5.99 -18.16 -10.63
N MET A 91 4.84 -18.71 -10.24
CA MET A 91 4.66 -20.14 -10.02
C MET A 91 4.75 -20.98 -11.30
N SER A 92 4.52 -20.40 -12.47
CA SER A 92 4.64 -21.12 -13.74
C SER A 92 6.10 -21.40 -14.12
N GLY A 93 7.06 -20.65 -13.55
CA GLY A 93 8.49 -20.76 -13.87
C GLY A 93 8.85 -20.26 -15.27
N SER A 94 7.90 -19.69 -16.01
CA SER A 94 8.11 -19.16 -17.35
C SER A 94 8.52 -17.70 -17.29
N GLU A 95 9.75 -17.40 -17.68
CA GLU A 95 10.25 -16.01 -17.75
C GLU A 95 9.39 -15.14 -18.68
N PHE A 96 8.90 -15.71 -19.78
CA PHE A 96 8.03 -15.00 -20.72
C PHE A 96 6.69 -14.61 -20.07
N GLU A 97 6.03 -15.55 -19.39
CA GLU A 97 4.77 -15.27 -18.70
C GLU A 97 4.96 -14.29 -17.55
N LEU A 98 6.08 -14.40 -16.83
CA LEU A 98 6.44 -13.48 -15.76
C LEU A 98 6.64 -12.06 -16.30
N LYS A 99 7.41 -11.89 -17.37
CA LYS A 99 7.62 -10.58 -18.01
C LYS A 99 6.32 -9.99 -18.54
N ASP A 100 5.44 -10.81 -19.11
CA ASP A 100 4.11 -10.35 -19.56
C ASP A 100 3.23 -9.92 -18.38
N ALA A 101 3.20 -10.72 -17.31
CA ALA A 101 2.46 -10.41 -16.09
C ALA A 101 2.99 -9.14 -15.41
N LEU A 102 4.30 -8.97 -15.29
CA LEU A 102 4.90 -7.74 -14.74
C LEU A 102 4.56 -6.52 -15.59
N ASN A 103 4.66 -6.62 -16.92
CA ASN A 103 4.33 -5.51 -17.81
C ASN A 103 2.85 -5.09 -17.74
N LYS A 104 1.94 -6.05 -17.54
CA LYS A 104 0.49 -5.78 -17.47
C LYS A 104 0.04 -5.40 -16.07
N HIS A 105 0.43 -6.18 -15.07
CA HIS A 105 -0.06 -6.08 -13.70
C HIS A 105 0.86 -5.29 -12.79
N GLY A 106 2.18 -5.41 -12.94
CA GLY A 106 3.16 -4.65 -12.16
C GLY A 106 2.98 -3.14 -12.37
N LYS A 107 2.84 -2.69 -13.63
CA LYS A 107 2.58 -1.27 -13.95
C LYS A 107 1.30 -0.75 -13.31
N ILE A 108 0.23 -1.55 -13.32
CA ILE A 108 -1.04 -1.16 -12.71
C ILE A 108 -0.91 -1.08 -11.18
N ILE A 109 -0.21 -2.02 -10.55
CA ILE A 109 0.05 -2.00 -9.11
C ILE A 109 0.79 -0.72 -8.72
N ILE A 110 1.89 -0.40 -9.43
CA ILE A 110 2.69 0.80 -9.17
C ILE A 110 1.84 2.06 -9.31
N GLU A 111 1.12 2.22 -10.42
CA GLU A 111 0.30 3.41 -10.67
C GLU A 111 -0.81 3.57 -9.62
N LYS A 112 -1.52 2.49 -9.30
CA LYS A 112 -2.62 2.52 -8.33
C LYS A 112 -2.13 2.80 -6.92
N LEU A 113 -1.08 2.14 -6.46
CA LEU A 113 -0.55 2.33 -5.12
C LEU A 113 -0.01 3.75 -4.93
N ARG A 114 0.76 4.27 -5.88
CA ARG A 114 1.22 5.67 -5.83
C ARG A 114 0.07 6.66 -5.82
N LYS A 115 -0.95 6.43 -6.66
CA LYS A 115 -2.12 7.30 -6.69
C LYS A 115 -2.88 7.27 -5.36
N HIS A 116 -3.02 6.09 -4.78
CA HIS A 116 -3.68 5.88 -3.49
C HIS A 116 -2.90 6.61 -2.38
N ILE A 117 -1.61 6.34 -2.24
CA ILE A 117 -0.71 6.98 -1.26
C ILE A 117 -0.74 8.51 -1.41
N ASN A 118 -0.63 9.05 -2.62
CA ASN A 118 -0.66 10.49 -2.83
C ASN A 118 -1.99 11.12 -2.39
N TYR A 119 -3.11 10.43 -2.65
CA TYR A 119 -4.41 10.89 -2.22
C TYR A 119 -4.57 10.86 -0.69
N GLU A 120 -4.09 9.79 -0.05
CA GLU A 120 -4.04 9.67 1.40
C GLU A 120 -3.17 10.77 2.02
N ASP A 121 -1.96 10.97 1.51
CA ASP A 121 -1.03 11.98 2.01
C ASP A 121 -1.59 13.41 1.90
N GLU A 122 -2.30 13.73 0.81
CA GLU A 122 -3.00 15.01 0.69
C GLU A 122 -4.05 15.22 1.79
N ILE A 123 -4.74 14.15 2.18
CA ILE A 123 -5.74 14.18 3.27
C ILE A 123 -5.04 14.26 4.63
N LEU A 124 -4.09 13.36 4.91
CA LEU A 124 -3.34 13.29 6.17
C LEU A 124 -2.56 14.58 6.44
N TYR A 125 -2.01 15.22 5.41
CA TYR A 125 -1.34 16.51 5.53
C TYR A 125 -2.30 17.61 5.98
N ARG A 126 -3.53 17.66 5.46
CA ARG A 126 -4.55 18.63 5.91
C ARG A 126 -4.98 18.37 7.35
N ILE A 127 -5.17 17.09 7.69
CA ILE A 127 -5.58 16.66 9.03
C ILE A 127 -4.56 17.07 10.11
N THR A 128 -3.27 16.81 9.84
CA THR A 128 -2.17 17.10 10.79
C THR A 128 -1.98 18.60 11.03
N LEU A 129 -2.46 19.46 10.14
CA LEU A 129 -2.45 20.91 10.31
C LEU A 129 -3.65 21.46 11.09
N GLU A 130 -4.78 20.74 11.15
CA GLU A 130 -6.05 21.33 11.58
C GLU A 130 -6.69 20.73 12.85
N ILE A 131 -6.49 19.45 13.22
CA ILE A 131 -7.56 18.77 14.02
C ILE A 131 -7.13 17.99 15.29
N PHE A 132 -6.00 17.28 15.35
CA PHE A 132 -5.80 16.32 16.46
C PHE A 132 -5.03 16.86 17.67
N THR A 133 -5.56 16.62 18.86
CA THR A 133 -4.83 16.76 20.12
C THR A 133 -3.98 15.51 20.41
N PRO A 134 -2.86 15.61 21.15
CA PRO A 134 -2.03 14.45 21.48
C PRO A 134 -2.80 13.28 22.13
N LYS A 135 -3.86 13.59 22.86
CA LYS A 135 -4.69 12.60 23.57
C LYS A 135 -5.52 11.71 22.64
N GLU A 136 -5.94 12.24 21.50
CA GLU A 136 -6.67 11.49 20.47
C GLU A 136 -5.71 10.63 19.63
N LEU A 137 -4.46 11.07 19.51
CA LEU A 137 -3.38 10.30 18.88
C LEU A 137 -2.93 9.13 19.75
N ASP A 138 -2.91 9.29 21.08
CA ASP A 138 -2.54 8.23 22.03
C ASP A 138 -3.66 7.15 22.14
N ALA A 139 -4.93 7.53 22.03
CA ALA A 139 -6.05 6.57 22.04
C ALA A 139 -6.03 5.60 20.84
N LEU A 140 -5.37 5.98 19.74
CA LEU A 140 -5.12 5.11 18.59
C LEU A 140 -4.05 4.04 18.86
N GLU A 141 -3.21 4.21 19.90
CA GLU A 141 -2.15 3.26 20.26
C GLU A 141 -2.67 2.16 21.22
N GLU A 142 -3.61 2.47 22.12
CA GLU A 142 -4.07 1.52 23.15
C GLU A 142 -4.90 0.34 22.58
N GLU A 143 -5.59 0.51 21.45
CA GLU A 143 -6.33 -0.58 20.77
C GLU A 143 -5.42 -1.58 20.01
N GLU A 144 -4.10 -1.32 19.88
CA GLU A 144 -3.14 -2.29 19.30
C GLU A 144 -2.64 -3.34 20.32
N THR A 145 -3.04 -3.26 21.59
CA THR A 145 -2.51 -4.10 22.69
C THR A 145 -3.49 -5.11 23.32
N GLU A 146 -4.67 -5.34 22.73
CA GLU A 146 -5.60 -6.41 23.16
C GLU A 146 -5.69 -7.60 22.19
#